data_AF-A0A349UMG4-F1
#
_entry.id   AF-A0A349UMG4-F1
#
_cell.length_a   1.000
_cell.length_b   1.000
_cell.length_c   1.000
_cell.angle_alpha   90.00
_cell.angle_beta   90.00
_cell.angle_gamma   90.00
#
_symmetry.space_group_name_H-M   'P 1'
#
loop_
_entity.id
_entity.type
_entity.pdbx_description
1 polymer ?
#
loop_
_entity_poly.entity_id
_entity_poly.type
_entity_poly.pdbx_seq_one_letter_code
_entity_poly.pdbx_strand_id
1 'polypeptide(L)'
;LRLGAQAAGADEGLCALFREYSRALGIAYQLRDDLSDASDGDLPARRPTILLALACEQSAGAMPDSWNFAARADLRDRARALLDDFRTRTVAALVPLRNAALKGLLRRVVAGIFDVPGGKEQNA
;
A
#
# COMPACT_ATOMS: atom_id res chain seq x y z
N LEU A 1 13.71 3.85 6.20
CA LEU A 1 14.31 5.19 6.36
C LEU A 1 14.82 5.50 7.77
N ARG A 2 14.23 4.96 8.85
CA ARG A 2 14.65 5.23 10.24
C ARG A 2 16.13 4.98 10.53
N LEU A 3 16.71 3.88 10.02
CA LEU A 3 18.13 3.55 10.24
C LEU A 3 19.08 4.64 9.73
N GLY A 4 18.83 5.15 8.52
CA GLY A 4 19.64 6.24 7.96
C GLY A 4 19.48 7.55 8.72
N ALA A 5 18.27 7.84 9.20
CA ALA A 5 18.03 9.01 10.04
C ALA A 5 18.78 8.93 11.37
N GLN A 6 18.71 7.78 12.05
CA GLN A 6 19.41 7.56 13.31
C GLN A 6 20.94 7.61 13.13
N ALA A 7 21.47 7.04 12.06
CA ALA A 7 22.89 7.12 11.73
C ALA A 7 23.36 8.56 11.44
N ALA A 8 22.47 9.43 10.95
CA ALA A 8 22.73 10.85 10.71
C ALA A 8 22.48 11.75 11.94
N GLY A 9 22.21 11.18 13.11
CA GLY A 9 21.93 11.94 14.33
C GLY A 9 20.58 12.65 14.35
N ALA A 10 19.59 12.15 13.59
CA ALA A 10 18.24 12.70 13.60
C ALA A 10 17.60 12.62 15.00
N ASP A 11 16.82 13.64 15.35
CA ASP A 11 16.02 13.64 16.57
C ASP A 11 14.88 12.60 16.52
N GLU A 12 14.26 12.34 17.68
CA GLU A 12 13.17 11.37 17.82
C GLU A 12 11.94 11.77 16.98
N GLY A 13 11.67 13.07 16.81
CA GLY A 13 10.56 13.56 15.99
C GLY A 13 10.73 13.20 14.52
N LEU A 14 11.93 13.39 13.98
CA LEU A 14 12.26 13.01 12.61
C LEU A 14 12.31 11.48 12.44
N CYS A 15 12.81 10.75 13.43
CA CYS A 15 12.75 9.28 13.44
C CYS A 15 11.30 8.75 13.46
N ALA A 16 10.42 9.38 14.25
CA ALA A 16 9.00 9.07 14.31
C ALA A 16 8.29 9.37 12.99
N LEU A 17 8.60 10.51 12.36
CA LEU A 17 8.09 10.86 11.05
C LEU A 17 8.46 9.81 10.00
N PHE A 18 9.74 9.41 9.93
CA PHE A 18 10.17 8.40 8.96
C PHE A 18 9.61 7.02 9.24
N ARG A 19 9.37 6.68 10.51
CA ARG A 19 8.68 5.45 10.88
C ARG A 19 7.26 5.44 10.35
N GLU A 20 6.50 6.52 10.55
CA GLU A 20 5.12 6.61 10.07
C GLU A 20 5.05 6.61 8.55
N TYR A 21 5.89 7.41 7.89
CA TYR A 21 6.01 7.44 6.43
C TYR A 21 6.33 6.04 5.86
N SER A 22 7.36 5.37 6.39
CA SER A 22 7.75 4.03 5.90
C SER A 22 6.69 2.97 6.19
N ARG A 23 5.97 3.06 7.32
CA ARG A 23 4.87 2.16 7.66
C ARG A 23 3.72 2.31 6.68
N ALA A 24 3.20 3.52 6.51
CA ALA A 24 2.08 3.78 5.59
C ALA A 24 2.44 3.40 4.15
N LEU A 25 3.65 3.76 3.69
CA LEU A 25 4.12 3.41 2.34
C LEU A 25 4.22 1.89 2.16
N GLY A 26 4.77 1.16 3.14
CA GLY A 26 4.91 -0.29 3.08
C GLY A 26 3.55 -1.01 3.00
N ILE A 27 2.56 -0.55 3.77
CA ILE A 27 1.20 -1.10 3.72
C ILE A 27 0.57 -0.82 2.35
N ALA A 28 0.66 0.41 1.85
CA ALA A 28 0.15 0.74 0.51
C ALA A 28 0.83 -0.09 -0.59
N TYR A 29 2.14 -0.34 -0.48
CA TYR A 29 2.87 -1.16 -1.44
C TYR A 29 2.35 -2.60 -1.47
N GLN A 30 2.17 -3.23 -0.30
CA GLN A 30 1.65 -4.60 -0.20
C GLN A 30 0.20 -4.71 -0.70
N LEU A 31 -0.66 -3.72 -0.38
CA LEU A 31 -2.04 -3.69 -0.88
C LEU A 31 -2.10 -3.64 -2.40
N ARG A 32 -1.24 -2.84 -3.03
CA ARG A 32 -1.13 -2.75 -4.48
C ARG A 32 -0.63 -4.06 -5.08
N ASP A 33 0.36 -4.69 -4.47
CA ASP A 33 0.92 -5.97 -4.91
C ASP A 33 -0.15 -7.07 -4.87
N ASP A 34 -0.85 -7.22 -3.74
CA ASP A 34 -1.97 -8.16 -3.59
C ASP A 34 -3.08 -7.93 -4.64
N LEU A 35 -3.39 -6.67 -4.96
CA LEU A 35 -4.38 -6.32 -6.00
C LEU A 35 -3.90 -6.65 -7.42
N SER A 36 -2.61 -6.44 -7.71
CA SER A 36 -1.99 -6.80 -8.98
C SER A 36 -1.98 -8.33 -9.15
N ASP A 37 -1.58 -9.03 -8.11
CA ASP A 37 -1.54 -10.48 -8.06
C ASP A 37 -2.90 -11.14 -8.20
N ALA A 38 -3.95 -10.50 -7.66
CA ALA A 38 -5.33 -10.94 -7.83
C ALA A 38 -5.86 -10.79 -9.27
N SER A 39 -5.15 -10.06 -10.12
CA SER A 39 -5.58 -9.77 -11.50
C SER A 39 -4.83 -10.61 -12.54
N ASP A 40 -3.63 -11.10 -12.23
CA ASP A 40 -2.67 -11.58 -13.23
C ASP A 40 -2.33 -13.09 -13.18
N GLY A 41 -3.04 -13.95 -12.42
CA GLY A 41 -2.76 -15.40 -12.46
C GLY A 41 -3.33 -16.30 -11.35
N ASP A 42 -2.58 -17.37 -11.03
CA ASP A 42 -2.94 -18.43 -10.07
C ASP A 42 -3.02 -17.93 -8.62
N LEU A 43 -4.24 -17.58 -8.20
CA LEU A 43 -4.56 -16.94 -6.93
C LEU A 43 -4.07 -17.71 -5.68
N PRO A 44 -4.23 -19.05 -5.58
CA PRO A 44 -3.65 -19.83 -4.49
C PRO A 44 -2.13 -19.68 -4.32
N ALA A 45 -1.39 -19.59 -5.43
CA ALA A 45 0.07 -19.45 -5.40
C ALA A 45 0.49 -18.02 -5.01
N ARG A 46 -0.25 -17.02 -5.51
CA ARG A 46 0.05 -15.60 -5.29
C ARG A 46 -0.45 -15.03 -3.96
N ARG A 47 -1.46 -15.67 -3.37
CA ARG A 47 -1.97 -15.38 -2.01
C ARG A 47 -2.26 -13.89 -1.79
N PRO A 48 -3.22 -13.28 -2.52
CA PRO A 48 -3.63 -11.90 -2.28
C PRO A 48 -4.23 -11.74 -0.86
N THR A 49 -3.37 -11.45 0.11
CA THR A 49 -3.66 -11.58 1.54
C THR A 49 -4.74 -10.63 2.00
N ILE A 50 -4.82 -9.41 1.45
CA ILE A 50 -5.87 -8.46 1.79
C ILE A 50 -7.25 -8.92 1.33
N LEU A 51 -7.38 -9.49 0.13
CA LEU A 51 -8.68 -9.95 -0.37
C LEU A 51 -9.17 -11.14 0.45
N LEU A 52 -8.25 -12.02 0.87
CA LEU A 52 -8.55 -13.09 1.81
C LEU A 52 -9.00 -12.49 3.15
N ALA A 53 -8.24 -11.56 3.74
CA ALA A 53 -8.60 -10.96 5.03
C ALA A 53 -9.97 -10.27 5.00
N LEU A 54 -10.29 -9.53 3.93
CA LEU A 54 -11.61 -8.88 3.76
C LEU A 54 -12.74 -9.91 3.55
N ALA A 55 -12.47 -11.00 2.83
CA ALA A 55 -13.43 -12.08 2.69
C ALA A 55 -13.72 -12.74 4.05
N CYS A 56 -12.68 -12.98 4.85
CA CYS A 56 -12.78 -13.51 6.19
C CYS A 56 -13.52 -12.55 7.12
N GLU A 57 -13.29 -11.24 7.01
CA GLU A 57 -14.03 -10.24 7.80
C GLU A 57 -15.53 -10.31 7.50
N GLN A 58 -15.93 -10.41 6.24
CA GLN A 58 -17.35 -10.50 5.86
C GLN A 58 -18.03 -11.81 6.29
N SER A 59 -17.27 -12.90 6.39
CA SER A 59 -17.74 -14.21 6.85
C SER A 59 -17.59 -14.39 8.37
N ALA A 60 -17.46 -13.30 9.13
CA ALA A 60 -17.29 -13.31 10.59
C ALA A 60 -16.11 -14.17 11.07
N GLY A 61 -15.02 -14.15 10.30
CA GLY A 61 -13.76 -14.85 10.59
C GLY A 61 -13.63 -16.24 9.93
N ALA A 62 -14.66 -16.74 9.26
CA ALA A 62 -14.58 -18.04 8.59
C ALA A 62 -13.70 -17.96 7.33
N MET A 63 -12.77 -18.89 7.17
CA MET A 63 -11.98 -18.96 5.94
C MET A 63 -12.88 -19.31 4.75
N PRO A 64 -12.76 -18.59 3.62
CA PRO A 64 -13.47 -18.96 2.40
C PRO A 64 -13.01 -20.33 1.89
N ASP A 65 -13.96 -21.16 1.46
CA ASP A 65 -13.68 -22.50 0.93
C ASP A 65 -13.01 -22.50 -0.46
N SER A 66 -13.02 -21.37 -1.15
CA SER A 66 -12.43 -21.21 -2.49
C SER A 66 -11.91 -19.79 -2.71
N TRP A 67 -11.03 -19.60 -3.70
CA TRP A 67 -10.45 -18.30 -4.07
C TRP A 67 -11.38 -17.40 -4.92
N ASN A 68 -12.64 -17.80 -5.13
CA ASN A 68 -13.61 -17.02 -5.90
C ASN A 68 -13.86 -15.63 -5.31
N PHE A 69 -13.57 -15.44 -4.01
CA PHE A 69 -13.65 -14.12 -3.37
C PHE A 69 -12.71 -13.10 -4.03
N ALA A 70 -11.59 -13.53 -4.60
CA ALA A 70 -10.65 -12.61 -5.24
C ALA A 70 -11.27 -11.95 -6.49
N ALA A 71 -12.26 -12.57 -7.15
CA ALA A 71 -12.96 -11.98 -8.29
C ALA A 71 -14.08 -11.00 -7.88
N ARG A 72 -14.45 -10.94 -6.60
CA ARG A 72 -15.56 -10.12 -6.12
C ARG A 72 -15.21 -8.64 -6.19
N ALA A 73 -16.05 -7.88 -6.91
CA ALA A 73 -15.88 -6.43 -7.08
C ALA A 73 -15.90 -5.69 -5.74
N ASP A 74 -16.82 -6.03 -4.84
CA ASP A 74 -16.96 -5.35 -3.54
C ASP A 74 -15.70 -5.45 -2.66
N LEU A 75 -15.02 -6.61 -2.69
CA LEU A 75 -13.76 -6.81 -1.96
C LEU A 75 -12.60 -6.07 -2.60
N ARG A 76 -12.53 -6.08 -3.95
CA ARG A 76 -11.51 -5.32 -4.69
C ARG A 76 -11.66 -3.82 -4.46
N ASP A 77 -12.89 -3.31 -4.46
CA ASP A 77 -13.16 -1.88 -4.27
C ASP A 77 -12.85 -1.44 -2.84
N ARG A 78 -13.17 -2.27 -1.83
CA ARG A 78 -12.71 -2.04 -0.45
C ARG A 78 -11.19 -2.03 -0.34
N ALA A 79 -10.50 -2.98 -0.97
CA ALA A 79 -9.03 -3.03 -0.96
C ALA A 79 -8.41 -1.81 -1.66
N ARG A 80 -9.01 -1.32 -2.77
CA ARG A 80 -8.60 -0.08 -3.44
C ARG A 80 -8.82 1.15 -2.56
N ALA A 81 -9.97 1.25 -1.89
CA ALA A 81 -10.22 2.34 -0.95
C ALA A 81 -9.19 2.35 0.20
N LEU A 82 -8.84 1.19 0.74
CA LEU A 82 -7.76 1.07 1.73
C LEU A 82 -6.40 1.50 1.17
N LEU A 83 -6.09 1.12 -0.06
CA LEU A 83 -4.87 1.55 -0.75
C LEU A 83 -4.80 3.08 -0.87
N ASP A 84 -5.88 3.72 -1.32
CA ASP A 84 -5.96 5.18 -1.48
C ASP A 84 -5.82 5.92 -0.14
N ASP A 85 -6.44 5.37 0.92
CA ASP A 85 -6.30 5.87 2.28
C ASP A 85 -4.83 5.83 2.75
N PHE A 86 -4.15 4.69 2.56
CA PHE A 86 -2.75 4.57 2.95
C PHE A 86 -1.82 5.43 2.09
N ARG A 87 -2.08 5.56 0.79
CA ARG A 87 -1.36 6.50 -0.10
C ARG A 87 -1.48 7.94 0.42
N THR A 88 -2.68 8.34 0.81
CA THR A 88 -2.94 9.65 1.40
C THR A 88 -2.19 9.82 2.72
N ARG A 89 -2.24 8.82 3.61
CA ARG A 89 -1.49 8.82 4.88
C ARG A 89 0.01 8.92 4.68
N THR A 90 0.58 8.25 3.66
CA THR A 90 2.01 8.36 3.34
C THR A 90 2.40 9.79 3.01
N VAL A 91 1.63 10.49 2.17
CA VAL A 91 1.92 11.89 1.82
C VAL A 91 1.68 12.82 3.01
N ALA A 92 0.63 12.58 3.79
CA ALA A 92 0.30 13.34 4.99
C ALA A 92 1.38 13.21 6.08
N ALA A 93 2.01 12.03 6.23
CA ALA A 93 3.11 11.82 7.16
C ALA A 93 4.32 12.73 6.89
N LEU A 94 4.47 13.23 5.66
CA LEU A 94 5.53 14.18 5.30
C LEU A 94 5.21 15.64 5.64
N VAL A 95 3.99 15.97 6.05
CA VAL A 95 3.60 17.36 6.38
C VAL A 95 4.56 18.02 7.37
N PRO A 96 4.95 17.39 8.50
CA PRO A 96 5.82 18.02 9.49
C PRO A 96 7.29 18.15 9.05
N LEU A 97 7.71 17.51 7.96
CA LEU A 97 9.10 17.53 7.50
C LEU A 97 9.48 18.95 7.05
N ARG A 98 10.46 19.59 7.70
CA ARG A 98 10.83 20.98 7.38
C ARG A 98 11.64 21.12 6.09
N ASN A 99 12.48 20.13 5.78
CA ASN A 99 13.32 20.16 4.59
C ASN A 99 12.46 19.97 3.32
N ALA A 100 12.23 21.07 2.59
CA ALA A 100 11.38 21.09 1.40
C ALA A 100 11.92 20.22 0.25
N ALA A 101 13.24 20.17 0.05
CA ALA A 101 13.85 19.36 -0.98
C ALA A 101 13.65 17.86 -0.71
N LEU A 102 13.89 17.41 0.53
CA LEU A 102 13.68 16.03 0.94
C LEU A 102 12.19 15.65 0.90
N LYS A 103 11.30 16.53 1.35
CA LYS A 103 9.84 16.35 1.24
C LYS A 103 9.42 16.16 -0.22
N GLY A 104 9.94 16.98 -1.13
CA GLY A 104 9.68 16.87 -2.57
C GLY A 104 10.19 15.54 -3.14
N LEU A 105 11.39 15.12 -2.77
CA LEU A 105 11.96 13.84 -3.20
C LEU A 105 11.12 12.65 -2.73
N LEU A 106 10.72 12.60 -1.46
CA LEU A 106 9.90 11.52 -0.92
C LEU A 106 8.51 11.48 -1.55
N ARG A 107 7.87 12.63 -1.80
CA ARG A 107 6.61 12.68 -2.57
C ARG A 107 6.74 12.13 -3.98
N ARG A 108 7.85 12.43 -4.67
CA ARG A 108 8.12 11.85 -5.99
C ARG A 108 8.35 10.36 -5.94
N VAL A 109 8.96 9.82 -4.88
CA VAL A 109 9.07 8.37 -4.69
C VAL A 109 7.68 7.74 -4.59
N VAL A 110 6.77 8.34 -3.81
CA VAL A 110 5.37 7.86 -3.72
C VAL A 110 4.70 7.90 -5.09
N ALA A 111 4.76 9.02 -5.81
CA ALA A 111 4.20 9.14 -7.15
C ALA A 111 4.82 8.12 -8.12
N GLY A 112 6.15 7.96 -8.10
CA GLY A 112 6.84 6.98 -8.96
C GLY A 112 6.51 5.52 -8.64
N ILE A 113 6.07 5.21 -7.42
CA ILE A 113 5.58 3.87 -7.06
C ILE A 113 4.14 3.69 -7.58
N PHE A 114 3.24 4.65 -7.32
CA PHE A 114 1.81 4.44 -7.57
C PHE A 114 1.31 4.91 -8.95
N ASP A 115 2.03 5.81 -9.62
CA ASP A 115 1.61 6.45 -10.87
C ASP A 115 2.42 5.97 -12.09
N VAL A 116 3.10 4.81 -12.02
CA VAL A 116 3.79 4.24 -13.21
C VAL A 116 2.75 4.01 -14.31
N PRO A 117 2.88 4.66 -15.49
CA PRO A 117 2.00 4.40 -16.62
C PRO A 117 2.41 3.05 -17.24
N GLY A 118 1.74 1.97 -16.82
CA GLY A 118 2.10 0.62 -17.22
C GLY A 118 0.99 -0.41 -17.16
N GLY A 119 -0.27 0.00 -16.98
CA GLY A 119 -1.42 -0.86 -17.23
C GLY A 119 -1.95 -0.55 -18.62
N LYS A 120 -1.63 -1.39 -19.62
CA LYS A 120 -2.38 -1.38 -20.87
C LYS A 120 -3.84 -1.65 -20.51
N GLU A 121 -4.68 -0.62 -20.62
CA GLU A 121 -6.11 -0.79 -20.77
C GLU A 121 -6.32 -1.79 -21.93
N GLN A 122 -6.74 -2.99 -21.57
CA GLN A 122 -7.28 -3.96 -22.51
C GLN A 122 -8.62 -3.39 -22.97
N ASN A 123 -8.59 -2.70 -24.11
CA ASN A 123 -9.76 -2.39 -24.90
C ASN A 123 -9.62 -3.16 -26.21
N ALA A 124 -10.26 -4.33 -26.25
CA ALA A 124 -10.64 -5.07 -27.46
C ALA A 124 -11.72 -6.08 -27.10
#